data_AF-A0A366DHJ5-F1
#
_entry.id   AF-A0A366DHJ5-F1
#
_cell.length_a   1.000
_cell.length_b   1.000
_cell.length_c   1.000
_cell.angle_alpha   90.00
_cell.angle_beta   90.00
_cell.angle_gamma   90.00
#
_symmetry.space_group_name_H-M   'P 1'
#
loop_
_entity.id
_entity.type
_entity.pdbx_description
1 polymer ?
#
loop_
_entity_poly.entity_id
_entity_poly.type
_entity_poly.pdbx_seq_one_letter_code
_entity_poly.pdbx_strand_id
1 'polypeptide(L)'
;MPDRPGEREAGGEQWRGAGERIDTLLDACAAGGPAARDRAERLVREVVGLYGAGLARVLDRLDPGVVDELARDDLIASLLLVHGLHPHDVRTRVAGALDSVRPYLGSHGGDVTLVDVADGVVRLELAGSCRTCPSSSVTLELAVEDAVRAAAPEIETIEVVAAEPDSPGGVIPAESLFARVHPAEAHAGSWIAVPELADLAPGEVGGFTVGTLVVLACRVGDDLFVYRDRCAACGESMAGAALHRRPGHPVGDAVLRCPRCRAHYDVVHAGARLDGDEHLEPFPVLTRSGALSVAVPVEVAG
;
A
#
# COMPACT_ATOMS: atom_id res chain seq x y z
N MET A 1 -29.03 11.22 21.58
CA MET A 1 -28.96 10.08 20.65
C MET A 1 -27.50 9.69 20.56
N PRO A 2 -27.08 8.51 21.02
CA PRO A 2 -25.73 8.06 20.78
C PRO A 2 -25.61 7.65 19.31
N ASP A 3 -24.57 8.18 18.68
CA ASP A 3 -24.20 8.03 17.29
C ASP A 3 -23.89 6.55 16.97
N ARG A 4 -24.44 6.01 15.87
CA ARG A 4 -24.25 4.60 15.50
C ARG A 4 -22.96 4.47 14.69
N PRO A 5 -21.98 3.62 15.10
CA PRO A 5 -20.69 3.51 14.43
C PRO A 5 -20.76 3.15 12.94
N GLY A 6 -21.80 2.44 12.49
CA GLY A 6 -21.96 2.03 11.08
C GLY A 6 -22.42 3.13 10.10
N GLU A 7 -22.84 4.32 10.56
CA GLU A 7 -23.24 5.41 9.64
C GLU A 7 -22.04 6.23 9.11
N ARG A 8 -20.89 6.19 9.82
CA ARG A 8 -19.68 6.93 9.43
C ARG A 8 -18.87 6.20 8.35
N GLU A 9 -18.81 4.86 8.40
CA GLU A 9 -18.11 4.02 7.41
C GLU A 9 -18.82 4.04 6.03
N ALA A 10 -20.15 4.00 6.00
CA ALA A 10 -20.94 4.12 4.76
C ALA A 10 -20.79 5.50 4.09
N GLY A 11 -20.53 6.55 4.88
CA GLY A 11 -20.31 7.90 4.40
C GLY A 11 -18.98 8.10 3.66
N GLY A 12 -17.94 7.32 3.99
CA GLY A 12 -16.65 7.36 3.30
C GLY A 12 -16.69 6.68 1.93
N GLU A 13 -17.40 5.55 1.83
CA GLU A 13 -17.53 4.76 0.60
C GLU A 13 -18.22 5.51 -0.53
N GLN A 14 -19.29 6.25 -0.22
CA GLN A 14 -20.02 6.99 -1.25
C GLN A 14 -19.12 8.03 -1.95
N TRP A 15 -18.07 8.54 -1.31
CA TRP A 15 -17.20 9.56 -1.89
C TRP A 15 -15.96 9.00 -2.60
N ARG A 16 -15.68 7.69 -2.51
CA ARG A 16 -14.53 7.04 -3.19
C ARG A 16 -14.54 7.19 -4.72
N GLY A 17 -15.71 7.44 -5.33
CA GLY A 17 -15.88 7.72 -6.77
C GLY A 17 -16.42 9.11 -7.07
N ALA A 18 -16.29 10.06 -6.14
CA ALA A 18 -16.86 11.39 -6.31
C ALA A 18 -16.27 12.12 -7.53
N GLY A 19 -14.95 12.02 -7.72
CA GLY A 19 -14.25 12.58 -8.89
C GLY A 19 -14.81 12.04 -10.20
N GLU A 20 -14.88 10.72 -10.35
CA GLU A 20 -15.39 10.06 -11.57
C GLU A 20 -16.85 10.43 -11.87
N ARG A 21 -17.70 10.55 -10.84
CA ARG A 21 -19.08 11.04 -11.02
C ARG A 21 -19.12 12.51 -11.42
N ILE A 22 -18.26 13.36 -10.85
CA ILE A 22 -18.16 14.76 -11.23
C ILE A 22 -17.71 14.85 -12.70
N ASP A 23 -16.70 14.10 -13.11
CA ASP A 23 -16.23 14.05 -14.49
C ASP A 23 -17.32 13.56 -15.45
N THR A 24 -18.03 12.49 -15.08
CA THR A 24 -19.18 12.00 -15.86
C THR A 24 -20.25 13.08 -16.05
N LEU A 25 -20.53 13.87 -15.01
CA LEU A 25 -21.49 14.98 -15.09
C LEU A 25 -20.95 16.13 -15.96
N LEU A 26 -19.66 16.45 -15.87
CA LEU A 26 -19.02 17.46 -16.72
C LEU A 26 -19.02 17.05 -18.20
N ASP A 27 -18.78 15.77 -18.48
CA ASP A 27 -18.86 15.18 -19.83
C ASP A 27 -20.30 15.16 -20.35
N ALA A 28 -21.27 14.79 -19.51
CA ALA A 28 -22.69 14.89 -19.87
C ALA A 28 -23.09 16.33 -20.20
N CYS A 29 -22.56 17.32 -19.46
CA CYS A 29 -22.78 18.74 -19.76
C CYS A 29 -22.20 19.16 -21.12
N ALA A 30 -21.17 18.48 -21.62
CA ALA A 30 -20.58 18.74 -22.94
C ALA A 30 -21.55 18.44 -24.10
N ALA A 31 -22.58 17.60 -23.88
CA ALA A 31 -23.66 17.40 -24.86
C ALA A 31 -24.44 18.70 -25.16
N GLY A 32 -24.42 19.68 -24.23
CA GLY A 32 -24.96 21.03 -24.42
C GLY A 32 -24.02 21.98 -25.19
N GLY A 33 -22.88 21.49 -25.68
CA GLY A 33 -21.86 22.24 -26.39
C GLY A 33 -20.75 22.80 -25.48
N PRO A 34 -19.66 23.36 -26.07
CA PRO A 34 -18.49 23.83 -25.31
C PRO A 34 -18.83 24.86 -24.23
N ALA A 35 -19.74 25.79 -24.52
CA ALA A 35 -20.17 26.81 -23.57
C ALA A 35 -20.93 26.24 -22.34
N ALA A 36 -21.58 25.08 -22.47
CA ALA A 36 -22.23 24.41 -21.35
C ALA A 36 -21.18 23.73 -20.45
N ARG A 37 -20.18 23.08 -21.06
CA ARG A 37 -19.03 22.50 -20.35
C ARG A 37 -18.25 23.57 -19.59
N ASP A 38 -17.89 24.68 -20.23
CA ASP A 38 -17.13 25.76 -19.59
C ASP A 38 -17.85 26.33 -18.36
N ARG A 39 -19.18 26.46 -18.43
CA ARG A 39 -19.98 26.94 -17.29
C ARG A 39 -20.03 25.92 -16.16
N ALA A 40 -20.12 24.63 -16.48
CA ALA A 40 -20.10 23.56 -15.48
C ALA A 40 -18.74 23.48 -14.78
N GLU A 41 -17.64 23.51 -15.54
CA GLU A 41 -16.27 23.55 -14.99
C GLU A 41 -16.05 24.80 -14.12
N ARG A 42 -16.53 25.96 -14.57
CA ARG A 42 -16.46 27.19 -13.78
C ARG A 42 -17.26 27.07 -12.49
N LEU A 43 -18.47 26.51 -12.52
CA LEU A 43 -19.28 26.27 -11.32
C LEU A 43 -18.52 25.39 -10.32
N VAL A 44 -17.94 24.27 -10.77
CA VAL A 44 -17.14 23.38 -9.92
C VAL A 44 -15.97 24.16 -9.31
N ARG A 45 -15.24 24.93 -10.11
CA ARG A 45 -14.10 25.74 -9.63
C ARG A 45 -14.50 26.75 -8.56
N GLU A 46 -15.62 27.43 -8.72
CA GLU A 46 -16.12 28.40 -7.73
C GLU A 46 -16.53 27.71 -6.41
N VAL A 47 -17.19 26.56 -6.50
CA VAL A 47 -17.60 25.77 -5.32
C VAL A 47 -16.39 25.21 -4.58
N VAL A 48 -15.44 24.60 -5.29
CA VAL A 48 -14.19 24.08 -4.74
C VAL A 48 -13.37 25.21 -4.11
N GLY A 49 -13.28 26.37 -4.78
CA GLY A 49 -12.59 27.54 -4.24
C GLY A 49 -13.23 28.08 -2.96
N LEU A 50 -14.57 28.14 -2.90
CA LEU A 50 -15.31 28.54 -1.70
C LEU A 50 -15.04 27.60 -0.52
N TYR A 51 -15.13 26.29 -0.74
CA TYR A 51 -14.88 25.30 0.32
C TYR A 51 -13.42 25.29 0.76
N GLY A 52 -12.47 25.39 -0.17
CA GLY A 52 -11.05 25.51 0.17
C GLY A 52 -10.76 26.74 1.03
N ALA A 53 -11.34 27.90 0.70
CA ALA A 53 -11.19 29.12 1.49
C ALA A 53 -11.88 29.03 2.87
N GLY A 54 -12.92 28.22 3.00
CA GLY A 54 -13.54 27.89 4.28
C GLY A 54 -12.64 26.98 5.12
N LEU A 55 -12.15 25.90 4.51
CA LEU A 55 -11.29 24.91 5.15
C LEU A 55 -9.98 25.53 5.64
N ALA A 56 -9.32 26.35 4.82
CA ALA A 56 -8.11 27.07 5.22
C ALA A 56 -8.32 27.88 6.52
N ARG A 57 -9.42 28.62 6.60
CA ARG A 57 -9.77 29.40 7.81
C ARG A 57 -10.08 28.52 9.02
N VAL A 58 -10.63 27.33 8.81
CA VAL A 58 -10.84 26.36 9.89
C VAL A 58 -9.49 25.88 10.40
N LEU A 59 -8.60 25.43 9.51
CA LEU A 59 -7.26 24.94 9.86
C LEU A 59 -6.43 26.00 10.58
N ASP A 60 -6.48 27.27 10.16
CA ASP A 60 -5.79 28.40 10.81
C ASP A 60 -6.18 28.60 12.29
N ARG A 61 -7.29 28.01 12.75
CA ARG A 61 -7.80 28.09 14.12
C ARG A 61 -7.51 26.84 14.94
N LEU A 62 -6.99 25.78 14.32
CA LEU A 62 -6.69 24.52 14.98
C LEU A 62 -5.22 24.48 15.40
N ASP A 63 -4.94 23.77 16.48
CA ASP A 63 -3.58 23.46 16.86
C ASP A 63 -2.92 22.57 15.79
N PRO A 64 -1.62 22.77 15.46
CA PRO A 64 -0.94 21.98 14.43
C PRO A 64 -1.01 20.46 14.66
N GLY A 65 -0.92 20.01 15.92
CA GLY A 65 -1.03 18.58 16.24
C GLY A 65 -2.41 17.98 15.96
N VAL A 66 -3.48 18.78 16.01
CA VAL A 66 -4.82 18.35 15.60
C VAL A 66 -4.92 18.28 14.09
N VAL A 67 -4.29 19.22 13.37
CA VAL A 67 -4.22 19.16 11.90
C VAL A 67 -3.47 17.91 11.44
N ASP A 68 -2.38 17.54 12.11
CA ASP A 68 -1.66 16.29 11.84
C ASP A 68 -2.52 15.06 12.12
N GLU A 69 -3.35 15.07 13.15
CA GLU A 69 -4.29 13.98 13.45
C GLU A 69 -5.39 13.86 12.39
N LEU A 70 -5.94 14.98 11.94
CA LEU A 70 -6.91 15.01 10.84
C LEU A 70 -6.30 14.48 9.54
N ALA A 71 -5.04 14.79 9.26
CA ALA A 71 -4.33 14.32 8.07
C ALA A 71 -4.02 12.81 8.08
N ARG A 72 -4.27 12.09 9.19
CA ARG A 72 -4.18 10.62 9.23
C ARG A 72 -5.43 9.93 8.68
N ASP A 73 -6.54 10.65 8.56
CA ASP A 73 -7.75 10.14 7.90
C ASP A 73 -7.61 10.30 6.37
N ASP A 74 -7.73 9.21 5.63
CA ASP A 74 -7.50 9.19 4.18
C ASP A 74 -8.41 10.15 3.41
N LEU A 75 -9.67 10.30 3.84
CA LEU A 75 -10.62 11.18 3.17
C LEU A 75 -10.28 12.65 3.44
N ILE A 76 -9.93 12.98 4.69
CA ILE A 76 -9.53 14.33 5.06
C ILE A 76 -8.19 14.68 4.41
N ALA A 77 -7.20 13.78 4.41
CA ALA A 77 -5.92 13.96 3.73
C ALA A 77 -6.14 14.26 2.24
N SER A 78 -6.99 13.49 1.56
CA SER A 78 -7.36 13.70 0.16
C SER A 78 -8.02 15.07 -0.06
N LEU A 79 -8.94 15.48 0.81
CA LEU A 79 -9.59 16.79 0.74
C LEU A 79 -8.59 17.94 0.92
N LEU A 80 -7.66 17.81 1.87
CA LEU A 80 -6.61 18.79 2.11
C LEU A 80 -5.68 18.92 0.90
N LEU A 81 -5.33 17.80 0.25
CA LEU A 81 -4.50 17.78 -0.96
C LEU A 81 -5.16 18.51 -2.12
N VAL A 82 -6.45 18.27 -2.39
CA VAL A 82 -7.21 18.95 -3.44
C VAL A 82 -7.19 20.48 -3.27
N HIS A 83 -7.10 20.96 -2.03
CA HIS A 83 -7.06 22.38 -1.72
C HIS A 83 -5.65 22.94 -1.48
N GLY A 84 -4.59 22.12 -1.56
CA GLY A 84 -3.22 22.54 -1.25
C GLY A 84 -3.00 22.92 0.21
N LEU A 85 -3.79 22.34 1.12
CA LEU A 85 -3.81 22.64 2.56
C LEU A 85 -3.20 21.52 3.43
N HIS A 86 -2.61 20.50 2.79
CA HIS A 86 -2.01 19.38 3.51
C HIS A 86 -0.81 19.86 4.38
N PRO A 87 -0.71 19.48 5.66
CA PRO A 87 0.33 20.00 6.57
C PRO A 87 1.75 19.55 6.20
N HIS A 88 1.89 18.36 5.63
CA HIS A 88 3.16 17.81 5.16
C HIS A 88 3.41 18.11 3.69
N ASP A 89 4.66 18.42 3.34
CA ASP A 89 5.11 18.56 1.95
C ASP A 89 5.15 17.20 1.21
N VAL A 90 5.34 17.25 -0.12
CA VAL A 90 5.35 16.05 -0.98
C VAL A 90 6.39 15.04 -0.50
N ARG A 91 7.61 15.50 -0.19
CA ARG A 91 8.72 14.62 0.22
C ARG A 91 8.39 13.87 1.51
N THR A 92 7.82 14.56 2.49
CA THR A 92 7.41 13.99 3.78
C THR A 92 6.29 12.98 3.61
N ARG A 93 5.30 13.27 2.75
CA ARG A 93 4.23 12.32 2.45
C ARG A 93 4.72 11.07 1.72
N VAL A 94 5.61 11.24 0.74
CA VAL A 94 6.26 10.12 0.04
C VAL A 94 7.07 9.28 1.03
N ALA A 95 7.87 9.90 1.90
CA ALA A 95 8.62 9.17 2.92
C ALA A 95 7.71 8.35 3.84
N GLY A 96 6.61 8.94 4.33
CA GLY A 96 5.63 8.22 5.15
C GLY A 96 4.95 7.07 4.41
N ALA A 97 4.65 7.24 3.11
CA ALA A 97 4.13 6.17 2.27
C ALA A 97 5.13 5.01 2.13
N LEU A 98 6.41 5.32 1.92
CA LEU A 98 7.46 4.30 1.87
C LEU A 98 7.61 3.57 3.21
N ASP A 99 7.54 4.29 4.34
CA ASP A 99 7.57 3.69 5.66
C ASP A 99 6.41 2.70 5.90
N SER A 100 5.24 2.96 5.31
CA SER A 100 4.08 2.05 5.40
C SER A 100 4.27 0.72 4.64
N VAL A 101 5.08 0.70 3.57
CA VAL A 101 5.35 -0.51 2.77
C VAL A 101 6.62 -1.23 3.23
N ARG A 102 7.50 -0.59 4.00
CA ARG A 102 8.78 -1.17 4.46
C ARG A 102 8.67 -2.51 5.20
N PRO A 103 7.69 -2.75 6.09
CA PRO A 103 7.53 -4.07 6.72
C PRO A 103 7.35 -5.18 5.68
N TYR A 104 6.58 -4.90 4.63
CA TYR A 104 6.36 -5.83 3.53
C TYR A 104 7.63 -6.04 2.69
N LEU A 105 8.32 -4.96 2.32
CA LEU A 105 9.60 -5.04 1.59
C LEU A 105 10.66 -5.82 2.37
N GLY A 106 10.84 -5.46 3.64
CA GLY A 106 11.78 -6.08 4.57
C GLY A 106 11.52 -7.58 4.72
N SER A 107 10.24 -7.97 4.70
CA SER A 107 9.90 -9.38 4.71
C SER A 107 10.53 -10.14 3.56
N HIS A 108 10.53 -9.58 2.35
CA HIS A 108 11.11 -10.25 1.20
C HIS A 108 12.63 -10.13 1.15
N GLY A 109 13.27 -9.55 2.17
CA GLY A 109 14.71 -9.24 2.17
C GLY A 109 15.05 -8.06 1.29
N GLY A 110 14.11 -7.13 1.10
CA GLY A 110 14.25 -5.90 0.33
C GLY A 110 14.09 -4.64 1.17
N ASP A 111 14.43 -3.50 0.61
CA ASP A 111 14.17 -2.18 1.23
C ASP A 111 14.07 -1.11 0.13
N VAL A 112 13.53 0.06 0.49
CA VAL A 112 13.41 1.23 -0.38
C VAL A 112 13.92 2.48 0.32
N THR A 113 14.68 3.28 -0.42
CA THR A 113 15.16 4.59 0.02
C THR A 113 14.68 5.68 -0.92
N LEU A 114 14.14 6.76 -0.35
CA LEU A 114 13.80 7.97 -1.11
C LEU A 114 15.07 8.77 -1.42
N VAL A 115 15.45 8.82 -2.68
CA VAL A 115 16.61 9.58 -3.16
C VAL A 115 16.21 11.04 -3.34
N ASP A 116 15.20 11.29 -4.17
CA ASP A 116 14.83 12.64 -4.58
C ASP A 116 13.33 12.76 -4.91
N VAL A 117 12.82 13.98 -4.81
CA VAL A 117 11.47 14.36 -5.26
C VAL A 117 11.59 15.71 -5.94
N ALA A 118 11.47 15.73 -7.27
CA ALA A 118 11.61 16.93 -8.06
C ALA A 118 10.74 16.87 -9.33
N ASP A 119 10.10 17.98 -9.68
CA ASP A 119 9.35 18.15 -10.94
C ASP A 119 8.32 17.03 -11.22
N GLY A 120 7.59 16.60 -10.18
CA GLY A 120 6.61 15.51 -10.30
C GLY A 120 7.22 14.11 -10.41
N VAL A 121 8.55 13.97 -10.26
CA VAL A 121 9.27 12.70 -10.32
C VAL A 121 9.80 12.33 -8.93
N VAL A 122 9.48 11.12 -8.49
CA VAL A 122 10.07 10.50 -7.29
C VAL A 122 11.16 9.55 -7.72
N ARG A 123 12.38 9.72 -7.18
CA ARG A 123 13.50 8.80 -7.39
C ARG A 123 13.69 7.92 -6.18
N LEU A 124 13.64 6.61 -6.40
CA LEU A 124 13.75 5.59 -5.37
C LEU A 124 14.96 4.70 -5.64
N GLU A 125 15.64 4.30 -4.58
CA GLU A 125 16.67 3.27 -4.64
C GLU A 125 16.14 2.01 -3.95
N LEU A 126 16.11 0.90 -4.68
CA LEU A 126 15.72 -0.40 -4.15
C LEU A 126 16.97 -1.18 -3.69
N ALA A 127 16.87 -1.82 -2.53
CA ALA A 127 17.93 -2.65 -1.94
C ALA A 127 17.49 -4.10 -1.76
N GLY A 128 18.47 -5.00 -1.59
CA GLY A 128 18.22 -6.41 -1.29
C GLY A 128 17.64 -7.23 -2.45
N SER A 129 16.77 -8.19 -2.12
CA SER A 129 16.14 -9.10 -3.08
C SER A 129 15.29 -8.39 -4.15
N CYS A 130 14.83 -7.16 -3.86
CA CYS A 130 14.14 -6.28 -4.80
C CYS A 130 14.93 -6.05 -6.11
N ARG A 131 16.26 -6.22 -6.10
CA ARG A 131 17.13 -6.04 -7.28
C ARG A 131 17.30 -7.30 -8.14
N THR A 132 16.99 -8.48 -7.61
CA THR A 132 17.53 -9.76 -8.15
C THR A 132 16.49 -10.84 -8.46
N CYS A 133 15.20 -10.63 -8.16
CA CYS A 133 14.15 -11.61 -8.43
C CYS A 133 13.04 -11.01 -9.33
N PRO A 134 12.91 -11.45 -10.61
CA PRO A 134 11.94 -10.89 -11.57
C PRO A 134 10.47 -11.08 -11.20
N SER A 135 10.14 -12.11 -10.40
CA SER A 135 8.75 -12.39 -9.99
C SER A 135 8.35 -11.64 -8.72
N SER A 136 9.31 -11.37 -7.83
CA SER A 136 9.07 -10.63 -6.58
C SER A 136 9.11 -9.12 -6.79
N SER A 137 9.91 -8.63 -7.76
CA SER A 137 10.05 -7.19 -8.03
C SER A 137 8.73 -6.55 -8.47
N VAL A 138 7.91 -7.22 -9.28
CA VAL A 138 6.65 -6.64 -9.81
C VAL A 138 5.67 -6.31 -8.69
N THR A 139 5.43 -7.24 -7.75
CA THR A 139 4.48 -7.00 -6.65
C THR A 139 4.99 -5.97 -5.65
N LEU A 140 6.31 -5.93 -5.44
CA LEU A 140 6.97 -4.95 -4.56
C LEU A 140 6.94 -3.54 -5.17
N GLU A 141 7.23 -3.42 -6.47
CA GLU A 141 7.13 -2.16 -7.23
C GLU A 141 5.70 -1.63 -7.23
N LEU A 142 4.70 -2.49 -7.47
CA LEU A 142 3.28 -2.11 -7.41
C LEU A 142 2.88 -1.58 -6.03
N ALA A 143 3.31 -2.24 -4.94
CA ALA A 143 3.00 -1.79 -3.59
C ALA A 143 3.61 -0.41 -3.29
N VAL A 144 4.84 -0.18 -3.73
CA VAL A 144 5.53 1.12 -3.60
C VAL A 144 4.82 2.18 -4.44
N GLU A 145 4.54 1.91 -5.71
CA GLU A 145 3.87 2.86 -6.60
C GLU A 145 2.50 3.26 -6.09
N ASP A 146 1.68 2.31 -5.64
CA ASP A 146 0.35 2.57 -5.12
C ASP A 146 0.39 3.41 -3.84
N ALA A 147 1.30 3.08 -2.92
CA ALA A 147 1.48 3.85 -1.69
C ALA A 147 1.90 5.30 -1.99
N VAL A 148 2.85 5.49 -2.91
CA VAL A 148 3.32 6.81 -3.33
C VAL A 148 2.20 7.60 -4.02
N ARG A 149 1.48 7.01 -4.98
CA ARG A 149 0.36 7.71 -5.66
C ARG A 149 -0.78 8.06 -4.72
N ALA A 150 -1.07 7.22 -3.71
CA ALA A 150 -2.09 7.51 -2.73
C ALA A 150 -1.72 8.70 -1.84
N ALA A 151 -0.46 8.77 -1.39
CA ALA A 151 0.01 9.84 -0.51
C ALA A 151 0.39 11.14 -1.24
N ALA A 152 0.78 11.04 -2.51
CA ALA A 152 1.23 12.15 -3.34
C ALA A 152 0.67 12.02 -4.77
N PRO A 153 -0.63 12.31 -4.98
CA PRO A 153 -1.28 12.19 -6.27
C PRO A 153 -0.74 13.17 -7.33
N GLU A 154 0.02 14.20 -6.92
CA GLU A 154 0.72 15.09 -7.84
C GLU A 154 1.99 14.49 -8.47
N ILE A 155 2.43 13.30 -8.03
CA ILE A 155 3.58 12.61 -8.63
C ILE A 155 3.14 11.96 -9.94
N GLU A 156 3.81 12.35 -11.02
CA GLU A 156 3.55 11.87 -12.37
C GLU A 156 4.35 10.59 -12.69
N THR A 157 5.56 10.48 -12.17
CA THR A 157 6.47 9.37 -12.50
C THR A 157 7.30 8.94 -11.29
N ILE A 158 7.53 7.63 -11.17
CA ILE A 158 8.40 7.04 -10.17
C ILE A 158 9.56 6.38 -10.93
N GLU A 159 10.79 6.79 -10.62
CA GLU A 159 12.00 6.27 -11.22
C GLU A 159 12.77 5.44 -10.18
N VAL A 160 13.02 4.18 -10.48
CA VAL A 160 13.94 3.36 -9.70
C VAL A 160 15.36 3.59 -10.22
N VAL A 161 16.18 4.25 -9.41
CA VAL A 161 17.60 4.42 -9.70
C VAL A 161 18.37 3.21 -9.17
N ALA A 162 19.22 2.63 -10.02
CA ALA A 162 20.19 1.66 -9.55
C ALA A 162 21.23 2.41 -8.71
N ALA A 163 21.51 1.92 -7.49
CA ALA A 163 22.68 2.37 -6.74
C ALA A 163 23.88 2.36 -7.68
N GLU A 164 24.58 3.49 -7.83
CA GLU A 164 25.83 3.51 -8.58
C GLU A 164 26.78 2.50 -7.92
N PRO A 165 27.25 1.47 -8.64
CA PRO A 165 28.22 0.57 -8.07
C PRO A 165 29.51 1.34 -7.88
N ASP A 166 29.96 1.47 -6.63
CA ASP A 166 31.35 1.76 -6.38
C ASP A 166 32.21 0.66 -7.02
N SER A 167 32.95 1.07 -8.07
CA SER A 167 34.06 0.38 -8.76
C SER A 167 33.79 -0.37 -10.08
N PRO A 168 34.78 -0.36 -11.02
CA PRO A 168 34.55 -0.49 -12.45
C PRO A 168 34.65 -1.93 -12.95
N GLY A 169 33.87 -2.22 -14.00
CA GLY A 169 34.10 -3.35 -14.91
C GLY A 169 33.27 -4.59 -14.59
N GLY A 170 31.98 -4.55 -14.93
CA GLY A 170 31.11 -5.73 -14.97
C GLY A 170 30.22 -5.64 -16.20
N VAL A 171 30.34 -6.61 -17.10
CA VAL A 171 29.58 -6.69 -18.36
C VAL A 171 28.09 -6.79 -18.03
N ILE A 172 27.26 -5.97 -18.67
CA ILE A 172 25.79 -6.05 -18.54
C ILE A 172 25.35 -7.43 -19.07
N PRO A 173 24.71 -8.29 -18.26
CA PRO A 173 24.24 -9.57 -18.73
C PRO A 173 23.14 -9.36 -19.78
N ALA A 174 23.16 -10.17 -20.83
CA ALA A 174 22.28 -10.00 -21.99
C ALA A 174 20.79 -10.03 -21.62
N GLU A 175 20.43 -10.69 -20.51
CA GLU A 175 19.07 -10.71 -19.96
C GLU A 175 18.54 -9.32 -19.58
N SER A 176 19.39 -8.39 -19.13
CA SER A 176 19.00 -7.00 -18.87
C SER A 176 18.68 -6.20 -20.14
N LEU A 177 19.16 -6.67 -21.30
CA LEU A 177 18.93 -6.03 -22.60
C LEU A 177 17.55 -6.40 -23.19
N PHE A 178 17.02 -7.56 -22.84
CA PHE A 178 15.71 -8.04 -23.33
C PHE A 178 14.52 -7.52 -22.53
N ALA A 179 14.73 -7.03 -21.30
CA ALA A 179 13.69 -6.41 -20.47
C ALA A 179 13.09 -5.14 -21.11
N ARG A 180 13.82 -4.48 -22.03
CA ARG A 180 13.35 -3.25 -22.72
C ARG A 180 12.58 -3.50 -24.02
N VAL A 181 12.44 -4.75 -24.46
CA VAL A 181 11.89 -5.09 -25.79
C VAL A 181 10.48 -5.69 -25.73
N HIS A 182 9.98 -6.02 -24.54
CA HIS A 182 8.59 -6.40 -24.34
C HIS A 182 7.92 -5.38 -23.40
N PRO A 183 7.09 -4.45 -23.90
CA PRO A 183 6.13 -3.79 -23.02
C PRO A 183 5.17 -4.88 -22.57
N ALA A 184 5.32 -5.35 -21.33
CA ALA A 184 4.37 -6.26 -20.72
C ALA A 184 3.09 -5.47 -20.41
N GLU A 185 2.20 -5.38 -21.41
CA GLU A 185 0.79 -5.19 -21.18
C GLU A 185 0.27 -6.37 -20.34
N ALA A 186 -0.53 -6.07 -19.30
CA ALA A 186 -0.95 -6.92 -18.15
C ALA A 186 0.10 -6.98 -17.03
N HIS A 187 -0.18 -6.69 -15.75
CA HIS A 187 -1.18 -7.34 -14.89
C HIS A 187 -1.54 -6.45 -13.68
N ALA A 188 -2.80 -6.02 -13.55
CA ALA A 188 -3.28 -5.23 -12.42
C ALA A 188 -3.77 -6.15 -11.28
N GLY A 189 -2.97 -6.43 -10.25
CA GLY A 189 -3.46 -7.14 -9.06
C GLY A 189 -4.68 -6.42 -8.44
N SER A 190 -5.69 -7.15 -7.98
CA SER A 190 -6.87 -6.54 -7.36
C SER A 190 -6.66 -6.39 -5.86
N TRP A 191 -6.86 -5.18 -5.35
CA TRP A 191 -6.89 -4.92 -3.91
C TRP A 191 -8.27 -5.26 -3.36
N ILE A 192 -8.31 -6.09 -2.32
CA ILE A 192 -9.56 -6.46 -1.64
C ILE A 192 -9.48 -5.95 -0.21
N ALA A 193 -10.49 -5.20 0.22
CA ALA A 193 -10.61 -4.72 1.59
C ALA A 193 -10.94 -5.88 2.53
N VAL A 194 -10.22 -5.95 3.66
CA VAL A 194 -10.34 -6.98 4.70
C VAL A 194 -10.26 -6.29 6.07
N PRO A 195 -11.28 -5.52 6.46
CA PRO A 195 -11.26 -4.75 7.71
C PRO A 195 -11.12 -5.61 8.95
N GLU A 196 -11.54 -6.88 8.91
CA GLU A 196 -11.43 -7.85 10.01
C GLU A 196 -9.98 -8.13 10.42
N LEU A 197 -9.00 -7.81 9.56
CA LEU A 197 -7.58 -7.86 9.91
C LEU A 197 -7.24 -6.90 11.06
N ALA A 198 -8.01 -5.83 11.24
CA ALA A 198 -7.79 -4.86 12.31
C ALA A 198 -8.04 -5.45 13.69
N ASP A 199 -8.94 -6.43 13.80
CA ASP A 199 -9.35 -7.08 15.04
C ASP A 199 -8.30 -8.04 15.61
N LEU A 200 -7.30 -8.42 14.81
CA LEU A 200 -6.24 -9.35 15.21
C LEU A 200 -5.34 -8.69 16.28
N ALA A 201 -5.28 -9.22 17.50
CA ALA A 201 -4.47 -8.59 18.54
C ALA A 201 -2.95 -8.84 18.33
N PRO A 202 -2.06 -8.00 18.87
CA PRO A 202 -0.62 -8.23 18.82
C PRO A 202 -0.23 -9.61 19.37
N GLY A 203 0.45 -10.42 18.55
CA GLY A 203 0.85 -11.79 18.86
C GLY A 203 -0.16 -12.86 18.44
N GLU A 204 -1.31 -12.49 17.85
CA GLU A 204 -2.29 -13.44 17.35
C GLU A 204 -2.05 -13.84 15.88
N VAL A 205 -2.60 -15.00 15.53
CA VAL A 205 -2.63 -15.55 14.17
C VAL A 205 -4.08 -15.92 13.86
N GLY A 206 -4.56 -15.49 12.70
CA GLY A 206 -5.92 -15.76 12.24
C GLY A 206 -5.95 -16.21 10.78
N GLY A 207 -6.96 -16.99 10.42
CA GLY A 207 -7.27 -17.31 9.02
C GLY A 207 -8.36 -16.38 8.49
N PHE A 208 -8.17 -15.85 7.29
CA PHE A 208 -9.07 -14.91 6.64
C PHE A 208 -9.34 -15.34 5.20
N THR A 209 -10.48 -14.92 4.65
CA THR A 209 -10.82 -15.16 3.25
C THR A 209 -10.78 -13.83 2.50
N VAL A 210 -9.96 -13.75 1.45
CA VAL A 210 -9.77 -12.56 0.63
C VAL A 210 -10.13 -12.91 -0.81
N GLY A 211 -11.34 -12.53 -1.24
CA GLY A 211 -11.93 -13.05 -2.48
C GLY A 211 -12.16 -14.56 -2.37
N THR A 212 -11.53 -15.36 -3.23
CA THR A 212 -11.53 -16.84 -3.12
C THR A 212 -10.30 -17.41 -2.41
N LEU A 213 -9.34 -16.55 -2.04
CA LEU A 213 -8.10 -16.98 -1.41
C LEU A 213 -8.28 -17.11 0.10
N VAL A 214 -7.80 -18.21 0.67
CA VAL A 214 -7.63 -18.34 2.11
C VAL A 214 -6.21 -17.91 2.49
N VAL A 215 -6.12 -16.92 3.36
CA VAL A 215 -4.86 -16.34 3.83
C VAL A 215 -4.73 -16.53 5.35
N LEU A 216 -3.50 -16.59 5.81
CA LEU A 216 -3.10 -16.58 7.21
C LEU A 216 -2.55 -15.18 7.51
N ALA A 217 -3.16 -14.46 8.44
CA ALA A 217 -2.62 -13.19 8.93
C ALA A 217 -2.04 -13.36 10.34
N CYS A 218 -0.99 -12.62 10.64
CA CYS A 218 -0.37 -12.58 11.94
C CYS A 218 0.09 -11.17 12.29
N ARG A 219 -0.11 -10.75 13.54
CA ARG A 219 0.28 -9.41 14.01
C ARG A 219 1.50 -9.52 14.91
N VAL A 220 2.60 -8.85 14.56
CA VAL A 220 3.85 -8.84 15.31
C VAL A 220 4.11 -7.40 15.75
N GLY A 221 3.86 -7.10 17.04
CA GLY A 221 3.84 -5.71 17.48
C GLY A 221 2.66 -4.98 16.82
N ASP A 222 2.95 -3.87 16.14
CA ASP A 222 1.95 -3.10 15.38
C ASP A 222 1.87 -3.53 13.91
N ASP A 223 2.84 -4.30 13.43
CA ASP A 223 2.94 -4.73 12.03
C ASP A 223 2.05 -5.94 11.74
N LEU A 224 1.40 -5.93 10.58
CA LEU A 224 0.56 -7.02 10.11
C LEU A 224 1.22 -7.73 8.91
N PHE A 225 1.32 -9.05 8.99
CA PHE A 225 1.86 -9.89 7.92
C PHE A 225 0.80 -10.88 7.45
N VAL A 226 0.63 -11.01 6.13
CA VAL A 226 -0.35 -11.90 5.50
C VAL A 226 0.36 -12.86 4.56
N TYR A 227 0.01 -14.14 4.65
CA TYR A 227 0.53 -15.22 3.81
C TYR A 227 -0.61 -16.05 3.25
N ARG A 228 -0.34 -16.84 2.23
CA ARG A 228 -1.23 -17.93 1.83
C ARG A 228 -1.38 -18.92 2.96
N ASP A 229 -2.59 -19.46 3.16
CA ASP A 229 -2.83 -20.55 4.11
C ASP A 229 -2.30 -21.90 3.59
N ARG A 230 -0.98 -21.98 3.37
CA ARG A 230 -0.31 -23.19 2.90
C ARG A 230 1.13 -23.24 3.38
N CYS A 231 1.47 -24.34 4.04
CA CYS A 231 2.82 -24.64 4.48
C CYS A 231 3.73 -24.91 3.26
N ALA A 232 4.84 -24.18 3.15
CA ALA A 232 5.78 -24.35 2.04
C ALA A 232 6.46 -25.73 2.03
N ALA A 233 6.66 -26.35 3.19
CA ALA A 233 7.33 -27.64 3.33
C ALA A 233 6.43 -28.87 3.08
N CYS A 234 5.15 -28.83 3.48
CA CYS A 234 4.26 -30.00 3.40
C CYS A 234 2.97 -29.76 2.61
N GLY A 235 2.73 -28.53 2.13
CA GLY A 235 1.56 -28.17 1.33
C GLY A 235 0.23 -28.15 2.08
N GLU A 236 0.21 -28.47 3.38
CA GLU A 236 -0.99 -28.48 4.22
C GLU A 236 -1.37 -27.07 4.67
N SER A 237 -2.63 -26.89 5.06
CA SER A 237 -3.10 -25.64 5.69
C SER A 237 -2.31 -25.31 6.95
N MET A 238 -2.11 -24.01 7.17
CA MET A 238 -1.48 -23.43 8.35
C MET A 238 -2.52 -23.05 9.43
N ALA A 239 -3.80 -23.38 9.23
CA ALA A 239 -4.84 -23.20 10.24
C ALA A 239 -4.47 -23.88 11.57
N GLY A 240 -4.45 -23.10 12.65
CA GLY A 240 -3.99 -23.55 13.97
C GLY A 240 -2.49 -23.37 14.21
N ALA A 241 -1.75 -22.73 13.29
CA ALA A 241 -0.43 -22.20 13.58
C ALA A 241 -0.52 -21.11 14.65
N ALA A 242 0.52 -21.00 15.48
CA ALA A 242 0.64 -19.98 16.50
C ALA A 242 1.99 -19.28 16.38
N LEU A 243 2.04 -18.01 16.80
CA LEU A 243 3.29 -17.28 16.92
C LEU A 243 4.06 -17.78 18.13
N HIS A 244 5.31 -18.15 17.90
CA HIS A 244 6.27 -18.49 18.92
C HIS A 244 7.36 -17.43 18.96
N ARG A 245 7.89 -17.18 20.16
CA ARG A 245 9.11 -16.38 20.33
C ARG A 245 10.32 -17.31 20.37
N ARG A 246 11.38 -16.93 19.66
CA ARG A 246 12.69 -17.59 19.85
C ARG A 246 13.28 -17.21 21.21
N PRO A 247 13.68 -18.20 22.03
CA PRO A 247 14.35 -17.91 23.30
C PRO A 247 15.64 -17.11 23.06
N GLY A 248 15.81 -15.98 23.76
CA GLY A 248 17.04 -15.18 23.74
C GLY A 248 17.19 -14.21 22.56
N HIS A 249 16.17 -14.03 21.72
CA HIS A 249 16.18 -13.04 20.62
C HIS A 249 15.28 -11.82 20.93
N PRO A 250 15.47 -10.67 20.27
CA PRO A 250 14.70 -9.44 20.50
C PRO A 250 13.19 -9.61 20.24
N VAL A 251 12.40 -8.65 20.71
CA VAL A 251 10.96 -8.53 20.38
C VAL A 251 10.87 -8.23 18.88
N GLY A 252 10.63 -9.25 18.06
CA GLY A 252 10.66 -9.18 16.59
C GLY A 252 10.89 -10.54 15.92
N ASP A 253 11.52 -11.50 16.62
CA ASP A 253 11.74 -12.87 16.13
C ASP A 253 10.47 -13.73 16.24
N ALA A 254 9.44 -13.33 15.51
CA ALA A 254 8.17 -14.02 15.49
C ALA A 254 8.23 -15.21 14.54
N VAL A 255 8.05 -16.41 15.10
CA VAL A 255 8.16 -17.66 14.34
C VAL A 255 6.80 -18.33 14.27
N LEU A 256 6.32 -18.55 13.05
CA LEU A 256 5.17 -19.42 12.78
C LEU A 256 5.63 -20.86 12.74
N ARG A 257 4.89 -21.73 13.44
CA ARG A 257 5.11 -23.18 13.38
C ARG A 257 3.95 -23.86 12.69
N CYS A 258 4.25 -24.61 11.63
CA CYS A 258 3.24 -25.43 10.97
C CYS A 258 2.65 -26.46 11.96
N PRO A 259 1.32 -26.52 12.13
CA PRO A 259 0.69 -27.45 13.08
C PRO A 259 0.83 -28.93 12.65
N ARG A 260 1.15 -29.17 11.37
CA ARG A 260 1.25 -30.51 10.78
C ARG A 260 2.68 -31.05 10.78
N CYS A 261 3.56 -30.44 9.99
CA CYS A 261 4.95 -30.90 9.85
C CYS A 261 5.91 -30.26 10.84
N ARG A 262 5.47 -29.27 11.63
CA ARG A 262 6.28 -28.54 12.62
C ARG A 262 7.44 -27.75 12.03
N ALA A 263 7.45 -27.50 10.71
CA ALA A 263 8.37 -26.54 10.10
C ALA A 263 8.17 -25.15 10.73
N HIS A 264 9.28 -24.43 10.91
CA HIS A 264 9.31 -23.11 11.49
C HIS A 264 9.62 -22.08 10.41
N TYR A 265 8.85 -21.00 10.40
CA TYR A 265 8.94 -19.91 9.45
C TYR A 265 9.13 -18.60 10.19
N ASP A 266 10.12 -17.84 9.78
CA ASP A 266 10.34 -16.47 10.24
C ASP A 266 9.28 -15.57 9.60
N VAL A 267 8.35 -15.07 10.42
CA VAL A 267 7.29 -14.19 9.94
C VAL A 267 7.87 -12.93 9.34
N VAL A 268 8.75 -12.27 10.09
CA VAL A 268 9.27 -10.97 9.70
C VAL A 268 10.06 -11.05 8.42
N HIS A 269 10.72 -12.19 8.11
CA HIS A 269 11.47 -12.41 6.87
C HIS A 269 10.71 -13.28 5.85
N ALA A 270 9.52 -12.82 5.41
CA ALA A 270 8.68 -13.43 4.34
C ALA A 270 8.29 -14.88 4.59
N GLY A 271 8.16 -15.28 5.85
CA GLY A 271 7.90 -16.67 6.14
C GLY A 271 9.05 -17.58 5.70
N ALA A 272 10.29 -17.08 5.68
CA ALA A 272 11.47 -17.88 5.35
C ALA A 272 11.60 -19.03 6.33
N ARG A 273 11.77 -20.25 5.81
CA ARG A 273 11.94 -21.41 6.66
C ARG A 273 13.28 -21.33 7.37
N LEU A 274 13.27 -21.67 8.66
CA LEU A 274 14.46 -21.56 9.49
C LEU A 274 15.47 -22.70 9.27
N ASP A 275 14.99 -23.82 8.74
CA ASP A 275 15.77 -25.06 8.53
C ASP A 275 15.79 -25.49 7.05
N GLY A 276 15.48 -24.59 6.10
CA GLY A 276 15.41 -24.89 4.66
C GLY A 276 15.27 -23.64 3.80
N ASP A 277 15.23 -23.82 2.47
CA ASP A 277 15.21 -22.71 1.49
C ASP A 277 13.78 -22.33 1.05
N GLU A 278 12.75 -23.02 1.55
CA GLU A 278 11.36 -22.71 1.21
C GLU A 278 10.84 -21.51 2.01
N HIS A 279 9.87 -20.78 1.45
CA HIS A 279 9.21 -19.64 2.11
C HIS A 279 7.70 -19.74 1.98
N LEU A 280 6.97 -19.22 2.97
CA LEU A 280 5.53 -19.00 2.81
C LEU A 280 5.31 -17.97 1.70
N GLU A 281 4.18 -18.04 1.01
CA GLU A 281 3.81 -17.09 -0.03
C GLU A 281 3.14 -15.87 0.60
N PRO A 282 3.78 -14.69 0.66
CA PRO A 282 3.26 -13.50 1.33
C PRO A 282 2.40 -12.64 0.41
N PHE A 283 1.46 -11.87 0.99
CA PHE A 283 0.64 -10.89 0.28
C PHE A 283 0.84 -9.48 0.87
N PRO A 284 0.96 -8.43 0.03
CA PRO A 284 1.02 -7.05 0.49
C PRO A 284 -0.25 -6.67 1.27
N VAL A 285 -0.07 -5.95 2.37
CA VAL A 285 -1.15 -5.33 3.13
C VAL A 285 -0.90 -3.84 3.24
N LEU A 286 -1.92 -3.03 2.94
CA LEU A 286 -1.89 -1.59 3.14
C LEU A 286 -3.23 -1.11 3.69
N THR A 287 -3.21 0.00 4.41
CA THR A 287 -4.43 0.74 4.73
C THR A 287 -4.84 1.54 3.50
N ARG A 288 -6.07 1.30 3.00
CA ARG A 288 -6.67 2.05 1.90
C ARG A 288 -8.07 2.49 2.32
N SER A 289 -8.34 3.79 2.27
CA SER A 289 -9.64 4.35 2.66
C SER A 289 -10.06 4.00 4.09
N GLY A 290 -9.12 4.00 5.03
CA GLY A 290 -9.33 3.67 6.45
C GLY A 290 -9.51 2.18 6.76
N ALA A 291 -9.44 1.30 5.76
CA ALA A 291 -9.55 -0.15 5.92
C ALA A 291 -8.27 -0.86 5.48
N LEU A 292 -7.88 -1.91 6.21
CA LEU A 292 -6.80 -2.79 5.76
C LEU A 292 -7.23 -3.52 4.48
N SER A 293 -6.36 -3.53 3.49
CA SER A 293 -6.58 -4.13 2.18
C SER A 293 -5.40 -5.01 1.80
N VAL A 294 -5.69 -6.15 1.16
CA VAL A 294 -4.68 -7.13 0.73
C VAL A 294 -4.65 -7.17 -0.79
N ALA A 295 -3.45 -7.14 -1.38
CA ALA A 295 -3.29 -7.30 -2.83
C ALA A 295 -3.33 -8.79 -3.20
N VAL A 296 -4.26 -9.17 -4.09
CA VAL A 296 -4.35 -10.53 -4.62
C VAL A 296 -4.15 -10.57 -6.15
N PRO A 297 -3.56 -11.66 -6.70
CA PRO A 297 -3.47 -11.85 -8.14
C PRO A 297 -4.86 -11.92 -8.80
N VAL A 298 -4.98 -11.38 -10.02
CA VAL A 298 -6.25 -11.23 -10.76
C VAL A 298 -7.01 -12.53 -10.96
N GLU A 299 -6.30 -13.66 -11.09
CA GLU A 299 -6.89 -14.98 -11.30
C GLU A 299 -7.70 -15.48 -10.08
N VAL A 300 -7.54 -14.88 -8.90
CA VAL A 300 -8.13 -15.32 -7.64
C VAL A 300 -9.27 -14.40 -7.15
N ALA A 301 -9.50 -13.29 -7.86
CA ALA A 301 -10.52 -12.30 -7.53
C ALA A 301 -11.94 -12.63 -8.03
N GLY A 302 -12.10 -13.76 -8.74
CA GLY A 302 -13.35 -14.19 -9.39
C GLY A 302 -14.25 -15.07 -8.55
#